data_AF-A0A0F2JK04-F1
#
_entry.id   AF-A0A0F2JK04-F1
#
_cell.length_a   1.000
_cell.length_b   1.000
_cell.length_c   1.000
_cell.angle_alpha   90.00
_cell.angle_beta   90.00
_cell.angle_gamma   90.00
#
_symmetry.space_group_name_H-M   'P 1'
#
loop_
_entity.id
_entity.type
_entity.pdbx_description
1 polymer ?
#
loop_
_entity_poly.entity_id
_entity_poly.type
_entity_poly.pdbx_seq_one_letter_code
_entity_poly.pdbx_strand_id
1 'polypeptide(L)' 'MKQRFDEILETLNNRDSLLEEFDDEIFNALVEKIEILTPTHFVFELMSGLRVEEGGE' A
#
# COMPACT_ATOMS: atom_id res chain seq x y z
N MET A 1 -1.90 7.55 -14.95
CA MET A 1 -1.04 7.06 -13.86
C MET A 1 -0.89 8.09 -12.74
N LYS A 2 -0.33 9.29 -12.98
CA LYS A 2 -0.22 10.34 -11.93
C LYS A 2 -1.53 10.71 -11.25
N GLN A 3 -2.60 10.92 -12.02
CA GLN A 3 -3.88 11.36 -11.48
C GLN A 3 -4.46 10.45 -10.39
N ARG A 4 -4.42 9.12 -10.58
CA ARG A 4 -4.93 8.18 -9.57
C ARG A 4 -4.07 8.15 -8.31
N PHE A 5 -2.76 8.30 -8.46
CA PHE A 5 -1.84 8.35 -7.34
C PHE A 5 -2.08 9.60 -6.48
N ASP A 6 -2.27 10.75 -7.13
CA ASP A 6 -2.53 12.02 -6.45
C ASP A 6 -3.88 11.98 -5.69
N GLU A 7 -4.93 11.39 -6.28
CA GLU A 7 -6.25 11.19 -5.64
C GLU A 7 -6.17 10.28 -4.39
N ILE A 8 -5.36 9.22 -4.44
CA ILE A 8 -5.14 8.33 -3.28
C ILE A 8 -4.36 9.07 -2.19
N LEU A 9 -3.32 9.83 -2.57
CA LEU A 9 -2.51 10.59 -1.62
C LEU A 9 -3.34 11.65 -0.89
N GLU A 10 -4.21 12.35 -1.63
CA GLU A 10 -5.16 13.30 -1.07
C GLU A 10 -6.17 12.62 -0.13
N THR A 11 -6.69 11.46 -0.51
CA THR A 11 -7.61 10.67 0.33
C THR A 11 -6.96 10.23 1.64
N LEU A 12 -5.68 9.80 1.59
CA LEU A 12 -4.90 9.42 2.76
C LEU A 12 -4.59 10.61 3.68
N ASN A 13 -4.15 11.73 3.11
CA ASN A 13 -3.81 12.94 3.86
C ASN A 13 -5.04 13.59 4.54
N ASN A 14 -6.25 13.36 4.01
CA ASN A 14 -7.49 13.93 4.54
C ASN A 14 -8.18 13.02 5.58
N ARG A 15 -7.69 11.80 5.81
CA ARG A 15 -8.31 10.85 6.74
C ARG A 15 -7.39 10.62 7.94
N ASP A 16 -7.59 11.42 8.99
CA ASP A 16 -6.85 11.36 10.27
C ASP A 16 -7.04 10.04 11.06
N SER A 17 -8.02 9.20 10.69
CA SER A 17 -8.45 8.03 11.49
C SER A 17 -8.35 6.68 10.75
N LEU A 18 -7.69 6.62 9.58
CA LEU A 18 -7.88 5.50 8.65
C LEU A 18 -7.29 4.15 9.06
N LEU A 19 -6.33 4.11 9.98
CA LEU A 19 -5.62 2.86 10.28
C LEU A 19 -6.30 2.02 11.38
N GLU A 20 -7.60 2.21 11.63
CA GLU A 20 -8.40 1.28 12.45
C GLU A 20 -8.97 0.11 11.64
N GLU A 21 -9.19 0.27 10.32
CA GLU A 21 -9.72 -0.76 9.42
C GLU A 21 -8.95 -0.80 8.08
N PHE A 22 -8.93 -1.97 7.42
CA PHE A 22 -8.24 -2.14 6.14
C PHE A 22 -9.08 -1.63 4.97
N ASP A 23 -8.54 -0.68 4.19
CA ASP A 23 -9.19 -0.13 2.99
C ASP A 23 -8.70 -0.88 1.73
N ASP A 24 -9.52 -1.83 1.29
CA ASP A 24 -9.26 -2.66 0.10
C ASP A 24 -9.07 -1.82 -1.18
N GLU A 25 -9.79 -0.69 -1.31
CA GLU A 25 -9.73 0.14 -2.52
C GLU A 25 -8.39 0.86 -2.60
N ILE A 26 -7.93 1.42 -1.48
CA ILE A 26 -6.61 2.05 -1.38
C ILE A 26 -5.50 1.03 -1.62
N PHE A 27 -5.59 -0.15 -0.98
CA PHE A 27 -4.58 -1.18 -1.11
C PHE A 27 -4.41 -1.64 -2.57
N ASN A 28 -5.52 -1.96 -3.24
CA ASN A 28 -5.50 -2.40 -4.65
C ASN A 28 -5.04 -1.30 -5.62
N ALA A 29 -5.20 -0.03 -5.23
CA ALA A 29 -4.77 1.10 -6.04
C ALA A 29 -3.27 1.43 -5.86
N LEU A 30 -2.67 1.04 -4.74
CA LEU A 30 -1.26 1.29 -4.43
C LEU A 30 -0.35 0.10 -4.75
N VAL A 31 -0.79 -1.12 -4.47
CA VAL A 31 0.03 -2.32 -4.58
C VAL A 31 -0.05 -2.89 -5.99
N GLU A 32 1.10 -2.99 -6.65
CA GLU A 32 1.26 -3.63 -7.96
C GLU A 32 1.44 -5.14 -7.80
N LYS A 33 2.26 -5.55 -6.83
CA LYS A 33 2.61 -6.95 -6.60
C LYS A 33 2.92 -7.21 -5.13
N ILE A 34 2.61 -8.41 -4.68
CA ILE A 34 2.98 -8.92 -3.36
C ILE A 34 3.94 -10.10 -3.58
N GLU A 35 5.12 -10.04 -2.96
CA GLU A 35 6.08 -11.12 -2.89
C GLU A 35 6.03 -11.74 -1.48
N ILE A 36 5.73 -13.03 -1.41
CA ILE A 36 5.65 -13.79 -0.15
C ILE A 36 6.99 -14.52 0.02
N LEU A 37 7.83 -14.07 0.95
CA LEU A 37 9.13 -14.70 1.23
C LEU A 37 8.96 -15.85 2.23
N THR A 38 8.18 -15.63 3.28
CA THR A 38 7.75 -16.65 4.24
C THR A 38 6.30 -16.36 4.67
N PRO A 39 5.63 -17.26 5.42
CA PRO A 39 4.28 -16.99 5.92
C PRO A 39 4.14 -15.73 6.81
N THR A 40 5.26 -15.19 7.32
CA THR A 40 5.28 -13.99 8.17
C THR A 40 6.07 -12.84 7.56
N HIS A 41 6.64 -13.00 6.36
CA HIS A 41 7.50 -12.02 5.72
C HIS A 41 7.04 -11.74 4.29
N PHE A 42 6.62 -10.50 4.06
CA PHE A 42 6.02 -10.03 2.82
C PHE A 42 6.74 -8.80 2.29
N VAL A 43 6.81 -8.67 0.98
CA VAL A 43 7.27 -7.45 0.31
C VAL A 43 6.16 -6.96 -0.61
N PHE A 44 5.71 -5.73 -0.39
CA PHE A 44 4.76 -5.03 -1.25
C PHE A 44 5.53 -4.17 -2.25
N GLU A 45 5.35 -4.45 -3.54
CA GLU A 45 5.79 -3.60 -4.63
C GLU A 45 4.65 -2.64 -4.96
N LEU A 46 4.88 -1.34 -4.78
CA LEU A 46 3.91 -0.31 -5.09
C LEU A 46 4.00 0.07 -6.56
N MET A 47 2.91 0.60 -7.12
CA MET A 47 2.88 1.11 -8.51
C MET A 47 3.90 2.24 -8.79
N SER A 48 4.49 2.83 -7.76
CA SER A 48 5.57 3.81 -7.87
C SER A 48 6.96 3.17 -8.10
N GLY A 49 7.06 1.84 -8.00
CA GLY A 49 8.31 1.08 -7.96
C GLY A 49 8.98 1.03 -6.57
N LEU A 50 8.36 1.63 -5.55
CA LEU A 50 8.83 1.52 -4.16
C LEU A 50 8.51 0.12 -3.62
N ARG A 51 9.45 -0.45 -2.86
CA ARG A 51 9.28 -1.71 -2.17
C ARG A 51 9.17 -1.46 -0.66
N VAL A 52 8.13 -2.01 -0.05
CA VAL A 52 7.88 -1.95 1.39
C VAL A 52 7.95 -3.38 1.93
N GLU A 53 8.83 -3.60 2.91
CA GLU A 53 9.08 -4.90 3.53
C GLU A 53 8.41 -4.93 4.91
N GLU A 54 7.64 -5.98 5.17
CA GLU A 54 6.91 -6.17 6.43
C GLU A 54 7.18 -7.57 6.99
N GLY A 55 7.56 -7.65 8.27
CA GLY A 55 7.70 -8.91 9.01
C GLY A 55 9.07 -9.62 8.91
N GLY A 56 10.14 -8.86 8.63
CA GLY A 56 11.52 -9.34 8.75
C GLY A 56 12.13 -9.00 10.11
N GLU A 57 12.37 -10.00 10.95
CA GLU A 57 13.43 -9.93 11.99
C GLU A 57 14.77 -10.38 11.40
#